data_AF-A0AAD5UWQ9-F1
#
_entry.id   AF-A0AAD5UWQ9-F1
#
_cell.length_a   1.000
_cell.length_b   1.000
_cell.length_c   1.000
_cell.angle_alpha   90.00
_cell.angle_beta   90.00
_cell.angle_gamma   90.00
#
_symmetry.space_group_name_H-M   'P 1'
#
loop_
_entity.id
_entity.type
_entity.pdbx_description
1 polymer ?
#
loop_
_entity_poly.entity_id
_entity_poly.type
_entity_poly.pdbx_seq_one_letter_code
_entity_poly.pdbx_strand_id
1 'polypeptide(L)'
;MAPRVDNGLKGWCYIFVYIWIVLNVLDAFWLASYIHASADPNSSILPNSSLHRSFLLDDFLAGIGGLGLGVVNLCCALIYYWWLLSSPSKLAIFGTVLWVLVNALVILPLWLSLIIFPFFGGPIIVPIAKQVAWNHRCDDYPMYAVLEGRSYHDSRSTPNVAHFFQTATKLQLYTYSISDARDSDVWSFGLRRWDAERDQIPDGLYPTLQQVSYNFVENTLSGNCKNSNGSSASPCLVGTFSPDPYVDFSLALFPNIDLGLHQGSQGVAGQLPIPRESKRGHTAPLPANATQLRAINKEWAFKDSAPSLLLKRYDTDAGRYQETVLQTVIAHPSDCTKLKVCLNGVSGGIPMGAEVIAPLGLIMLRQADHAEQCTCTCKELRGYTT
;
A
#
# COMPACT_ATOMS: atom_id res chain seq x y z
N MET A 1 64.99 -9.48 -29.43
CA MET A 1 63.91 -10.45 -29.15
C MET A 1 62.77 -9.69 -28.51
N ALA A 2 61.67 -9.44 -29.24
CA ALA A 2 60.48 -8.83 -28.65
C ALA A 2 59.76 -9.91 -27.81
N PRO A 3 59.41 -9.65 -26.54
CA PRO A 3 58.65 -10.60 -25.75
C PRO A 3 57.30 -10.83 -26.41
N ARG A 4 56.97 -12.11 -26.64
CA ARG A 4 55.69 -12.56 -27.18
C ARG A 4 54.65 -12.31 -26.10
N VAL A 5 54.07 -11.11 -26.09
CA VAL A 5 53.03 -10.75 -25.11
C VAL A 5 51.83 -11.67 -25.34
N ASP A 6 51.54 -12.49 -24.33
CA ASP A 6 50.57 -13.58 -24.39
C ASP A 6 49.16 -13.10 -24.73
N ASN A 7 48.62 -13.63 -25.82
CA ASN A 7 47.22 -13.46 -26.22
C ASN A 7 46.23 -13.91 -25.12
N GLY A 8 46.68 -14.73 -24.16
CA GLY A 8 45.89 -15.19 -23.03
C GLY A 8 45.44 -14.05 -22.10
N LEU A 9 46.30 -13.06 -21.81
CA LEU A 9 45.97 -11.98 -20.87
C LEU A 9 44.83 -11.10 -21.38
N LYS A 10 44.80 -10.84 -22.69
CA LYS A 10 43.73 -10.07 -23.34
C LYS A 10 42.38 -10.77 -23.22
N GLY A 11 42.35 -12.10 -23.37
CA GLY A 11 41.13 -12.89 -23.23
C GLY A 11 40.51 -12.75 -21.84
N TRP A 12 41.32 -12.85 -20.78
CA TRP A 12 40.85 -12.69 -19.41
C TRP A 12 40.29 -11.31 -19.12
N CYS A 13 40.90 -10.23 -19.63
CA CYS A 13 40.37 -8.87 -19.46
C CYS A 13 38.94 -8.72 -20.01
N TYR A 14 38.66 -9.27 -21.20
CA TYR A 14 37.30 -9.21 -21.76
C TYR A 14 36.29 -9.96 -20.90
N ILE A 15 36.67 -11.13 -20.36
CA ILE A 15 35.81 -11.91 -19.47
C ILE A 15 35.49 -11.12 -18.18
N PHE A 16 36.51 -10.49 -17.56
CA PHE A 16 36.29 -9.68 -16.36
C PHE A 16 35.40 -8.48 -16.62
N VAL A 17 35.59 -7.77 -17.73
CA VAL A 17 34.73 -6.65 -18.13
C VAL A 17 33.30 -7.12 -18.35
N TYR A 18 33.11 -8.26 -19.02
CA TYR A 18 31.78 -8.82 -19.25
C TYR A 18 31.08 -9.18 -17.93
N ILE A 19 31.77 -9.89 -17.02
CA ILE A 19 31.24 -10.23 -15.70
C ILE A 19 30.87 -8.96 -14.92
N TRP A 20 31.74 -7.95 -14.94
CA TRP A 20 31.51 -6.67 -14.28
C TRP A 20 30.26 -5.94 -14.81
N ILE A 21 30.05 -5.91 -16.13
CA ILE A 21 28.83 -5.35 -16.74
C ILE A 21 27.60 -6.13 -16.27
N VAL A 22 27.64 -7.46 -16.32
CA VAL A 22 26.52 -8.32 -15.91
C VAL A 22 26.16 -8.07 -14.44
N LEU A 23 27.15 -7.97 -13.54
CA LEU A 23 26.91 -7.68 -12.13
C LEU A 23 26.24 -6.33 -11.91
N ASN A 24 26.65 -5.27 -12.61
CA ASN A 24 25.99 -3.96 -12.52
C ASN A 24 24.57 -3.97 -13.08
N VAL A 25 24.29 -4.74 -14.13
CA VAL A 25 22.93 -4.90 -14.68
C VAL A 25 22.04 -5.65 -13.69
N LEU A 26 22.55 -6.73 -13.07
CA LEU A 26 21.83 -7.48 -12.05
C LEU A 26 21.54 -6.62 -10.81
N ASP A 27 22.51 -5.81 -10.38
CA ASP A 27 22.34 -4.86 -9.28
C ASP A 27 21.25 -3.81 -9.59
N ALA A 28 21.27 -3.23 -10.80
CA ALA A 28 20.24 -2.28 -11.21
C ALA A 28 18.83 -2.92 -11.26
N PHE A 29 18.71 -4.15 -11.77
CA PHE A 29 17.44 -4.89 -11.79
C PHE A 29 16.95 -5.22 -10.38
N TRP A 30 17.87 -5.61 -9.50
CA TRP A 30 17.59 -5.88 -8.10
C TRP A 30 17.09 -4.62 -7.39
N LEU A 31 17.81 -3.50 -7.52
CA LEU A 31 17.43 -2.21 -6.95
C LEU A 31 16.06 -1.76 -7.46
N ALA A 32 15.79 -1.89 -8.76
CA ALA A 32 14.48 -1.57 -9.34
C ALA A 32 13.35 -2.44 -8.73
N SER A 33 13.59 -3.74 -8.57
CA SER A 33 12.64 -4.67 -7.95
C SER A 33 12.40 -4.33 -6.48
N TYR A 34 13.46 -3.99 -5.74
CA TYR A 34 13.40 -3.57 -4.35
C TYR A 34 12.60 -2.27 -4.17
N ILE A 35 12.87 -1.26 -5.01
CA ILE A 35 12.12 0.01 -5.02
C ILE A 35 10.66 -0.26 -5.33
N HIS A 36 10.37 -1.10 -6.33
CA HIS A 36 9.01 -1.45 -6.70
C HIS A 36 8.27 -2.14 -5.55
N ALA A 37 8.86 -3.17 -4.94
CA ALA A 37 8.26 -3.88 -3.82
C ALA A 37 8.06 -2.98 -2.58
N SER A 38 8.97 -2.04 -2.34
CA SER A 38 8.88 -1.06 -1.25
C SER A 38 7.80 0.00 -1.49
N ALA A 39 7.51 0.33 -2.75
CA ALA A 39 6.50 1.33 -3.13
C ALA A 39 5.13 0.71 -3.44
N ASP A 40 5.05 -0.60 -3.67
CA ASP A 40 3.85 -1.35 -4.00
C ASP A 40 3.68 -2.60 -3.11
N PRO A 41 3.09 -2.44 -1.91
CA PRO A 41 2.96 -3.54 -0.96
C PRO A 41 1.87 -4.55 -1.32
N ASN A 42 1.21 -4.37 -2.47
CA ASN A 42 0.14 -5.23 -2.97
C ASN A 42 0.50 -5.92 -4.29
N SER A 43 1.73 -5.80 -4.78
CA SER A 43 2.16 -6.47 -6.01
C SER A 43 2.11 -7.99 -5.82
N SER A 44 1.21 -8.66 -6.55
CA SER A 44 1.07 -10.12 -6.54
C SER A 44 2.23 -10.86 -7.21
N ILE A 45 3.26 -10.13 -7.63
CA ILE A 45 4.40 -10.63 -8.40
C ILE A 45 5.38 -11.37 -7.48
N LEU A 46 5.33 -11.17 -6.16
CA LEU A 46 6.22 -11.82 -5.19
C LEU A 46 5.43 -12.42 -3.99
N PRO A 47 5.74 -13.66 -3.53
CA PRO A 47 5.02 -14.33 -2.45
C PRO A 47 5.28 -13.69 -1.07
N ASN A 48 4.21 -13.43 -0.30
CA ASN A 48 4.15 -12.33 0.68
C ASN A 48 4.67 -12.62 2.12
N SER A 49 4.64 -13.84 2.67
CA SER A 49 4.92 -14.04 4.13
C SER A 49 6.37 -14.25 4.54
N SER A 50 7.19 -14.86 3.69
CA SER A 50 8.61 -15.04 4.00
C SER A 50 9.39 -13.73 3.83
N LEU A 51 8.80 -12.73 3.16
CA LEU A 51 9.53 -11.57 2.73
C LEU A 51 9.88 -10.59 3.84
N HIS A 52 9.24 -10.51 5.01
CA HIS A 52 9.76 -9.57 6.03
C HIS A 52 11.11 -10.01 6.61
N ARG A 53 11.30 -11.32 6.84
CA ARG A 53 12.61 -11.88 7.22
C ARG A 53 13.57 -11.95 6.04
N SER A 54 13.08 -12.27 4.83
CA SER A 54 13.92 -12.22 3.64
C SER A 54 14.36 -10.79 3.36
N PHE A 55 13.50 -9.77 3.49
CA PHE A 55 13.82 -8.35 3.31
C PHE A 55 14.91 -7.89 4.26
N LEU A 56 14.91 -8.33 5.52
CA LEU A 56 16.00 -7.98 6.44
C LEU A 56 17.33 -8.62 6.03
N LEU A 57 17.30 -9.89 5.63
CA LEU A 57 18.49 -10.57 5.13
C LEU A 57 18.95 -9.99 3.78
N ASP A 58 18.00 -9.63 2.94
CA ASP A 58 18.16 -9.06 1.61
C ASP A 58 18.66 -7.63 1.69
N ASP A 59 18.18 -6.81 2.63
CA ASP A 59 18.70 -5.46 2.92
C ASP A 59 20.15 -5.55 3.41
N PHE A 60 20.46 -6.51 4.27
CA PHE A 60 21.81 -6.73 4.77
C PHE A 60 22.75 -7.25 3.67
N LEU A 61 22.34 -8.25 2.90
CA LEU A 61 23.09 -8.80 1.78
C LEU A 61 23.24 -7.77 0.65
N ALA A 62 22.23 -6.95 0.39
CA ALA A 62 22.30 -5.83 -0.54
C ALA A 62 23.26 -4.75 -0.04
N GLY A 63 23.28 -4.47 1.27
CA GLY A 63 24.27 -3.56 1.86
C GLY A 63 25.70 -4.05 1.65
N ILE A 64 25.99 -5.32 1.96
CA ILE A 64 27.34 -5.88 1.79
C ILE A 64 27.70 -6.02 0.30
N GLY A 65 26.81 -6.60 -0.50
CA GLY A 65 27.00 -6.81 -1.93
C GLY A 65 27.15 -5.50 -2.69
N GLY A 66 26.29 -4.53 -2.41
CA GLY A 66 26.32 -3.18 -2.95
C GLY A 66 27.58 -2.42 -2.56
N LEU A 67 28.03 -2.51 -1.31
CA LEU A 67 29.31 -1.92 -0.89
C LEU A 67 30.48 -2.54 -1.66
N GLY A 68 30.51 -3.88 -1.77
CA GLY A 68 31.54 -4.61 -2.51
C GLY A 68 31.58 -4.19 -3.99
N LEU A 69 30.42 -4.15 -4.65
CA LEU A 69 30.29 -3.72 -6.04
C LEU A 69 30.69 -2.24 -6.21
N GLY A 70 30.30 -1.36 -5.27
CA GLY A 70 30.68 0.04 -5.26
C GLY A 70 32.19 0.25 -5.16
N VAL A 71 32.90 -0.53 -4.33
CA VAL A 71 34.37 -0.50 -4.22
C VAL A 71 35.03 -0.98 -5.52
N VAL A 72 34.51 -2.04 -6.14
CA VAL A 72 35.00 -2.52 -7.45
C VAL A 72 34.80 -1.43 -8.51
N ASN A 73 33.62 -0.81 -8.56
CA ASN A 73 33.30 0.29 -9.46
C ASN A 73 34.23 1.49 -9.24
N LEU A 74 34.56 1.82 -7.98
CA LEU A 74 35.51 2.90 -7.65
C LEU A 74 36.92 2.56 -8.16
N CYS A 75 37.40 1.34 -7.95
CA CYS A 75 38.69 0.90 -8.47
C CYS A 75 38.74 0.99 -10.00
N CYS A 76 37.69 0.53 -10.69
CA CYS A 76 37.57 0.64 -12.14
C CYS A 76 37.56 2.10 -12.61
N ALA A 77 36.86 3.00 -11.91
CA ALA A 77 36.84 4.42 -12.19
C ALA A 77 38.22 5.06 -12.02
N LEU A 78 38.93 4.75 -10.93
CA LEU A 78 40.28 5.25 -10.66
C LEU A 78 41.27 4.77 -11.72
N ILE A 79 41.20 3.50 -12.14
CA ILE A 79 42.02 2.96 -13.23
C ILE A 79 41.70 3.68 -14.55
N TYR A 80 40.42 3.87 -14.86
CA TYR A 80 39.96 4.59 -16.03
C TYR A 80 40.55 6.02 -16.07
N TYR A 81 40.37 6.80 -15.02
CA TYR A 81 40.86 8.18 -14.94
C TYR A 81 42.39 8.25 -14.88
N TRP A 82 43.05 7.30 -14.22
CA TRP A 82 44.51 7.23 -14.23
C TRP A 82 45.05 6.98 -15.64
N TRP A 83 44.45 6.05 -16.40
CA TRP A 83 44.80 5.80 -17.79
C TRP A 83 44.51 7.00 -18.69
N LEU A 84 43.36 7.65 -18.44
CA LEU A 84 42.92 8.85 -19.14
C LEU A 84 43.91 10.02 -18.97
N LEU A 85 44.40 10.24 -17.75
CA LEU A 85 45.37 11.29 -17.42
C LEU A 85 46.80 10.94 -17.83
N SER A 86 47.15 9.65 -17.82
CA SER A 86 48.51 9.19 -18.15
C SER A 86 48.75 9.05 -19.64
N SER A 87 47.70 8.91 -20.46
CA SER A 87 47.81 8.80 -21.92
C SER A 87 48.17 10.17 -22.53
N PRO A 88 49.44 10.40 -22.91
CA PRO A 88 49.86 11.65 -23.51
C PRO A 88 49.48 11.61 -24.99
N SER A 89 48.19 11.81 -25.29
CA SER A 89 47.70 11.72 -26.67
C SER A 89 47.45 13.11 -27.27
N LYS A 90 48.11 13.27 -28.43
CA LYS A 90 48.18 14.41 -29.32
C LYS A 90 46.81 14.71 -29.93
N LEU A 91 45.92 15.37 -29.19
CA LEU A 91 44.62 15.81 -29.71
C LEU A 91 44.67 17.30 -30.05
N ALA A 92 44.26 17.65 -31.27
CA ALA A 92 44.03 19.03 -31.67
C ALA A 92 43.09 19.72 -30.65
N ILE A 93 43.35 20.99 -30.33
CA ILE A 93 42.72 21.75 -29.23
C ILE A 93 41.19 21.60 -29.19
N PHE A 94 40.53 21.55 -30.36
CA PHE A 94 39.08 21.38 -30.46
C PHE A 94 38.59 20.00 -29.98
N GLY A 95 39.37 18.94 -30.20
CA GLY A 95 39.08 17.61 -29.69
C GLY A 95 39.26 17.52 -28.16
N THR A 96 40.22 18.25 -27.62
CA THR A 96 40.51 18.23 -26.18
C THR A 96 39.36 18.79 -25.35
N VAL A 97 38.78 19.93 -25.77
CA VAL A 97 37.65 20.55 -25.03
C VAL A 97 36.42 19.65 -25.03
N LEU A 98 36.01 19.14 -26.20
CA LEU A 98 34.86 18.25 -26.30
C LEU A 98 35.06 16.97 -25.47
N TRP A 99 36.26 16.40 -25.52
CA TRP A 99 36.61 15.21 -24.76
C TRP A 99 36.57 15.44 -23.24
N VAL A 100 37.06 16.59 -22.77
CA VAL A 100 36.97 16.96 -21.34
C VAL A 100 35.51 17.11 -20.93
N LEU A 101 34.69 17.79 -21.75
CA LEU A 101 33.26 17.97 -21.47
C LEU A 101 32.50 16.64 -21.40
N VAL A 102 32.75 15.72 -22.34
CA VAL A 102 32.12 14.39 -22.32
C VAL A 102 32.51 13.63 -21.04
N ASN A 103 33.78 13.65 -20.66
CA ASN A 103 34.24 12.99 -19.45
C ASN A 103 33.62 13.61 -18.20
N ALA A 104 33.60 14.94 -18.10
CA ALA A 104 33.09 15.65 -16.94
C ALA A 104 31.56 15.58 -16.79
N LEU A 105 30.80 15.67 -17.90
CA LEU A 105 29.34 15.79 -17.87
C LEU A 105 28.60 14.47 -18.07
N VAL A 106 29.25 13.44 -18.63
CA VAL A 106 28.60 12.15 -18.93
C VAL A 106 29.28 11.02 -18.17
N ILE A 107 30.60 10.86 -18.34
CA ILE A 107 31.33 9.71 -17.79
C ILE A 107 31.48 9.81 -16.27
N LEU A 108 31.76 11.00 -15.74
CA LEU A 108 31.90 11.21 -14.29
C LEU A 108 30.58 10.96 -13.55
N PRO A 109 29.42 11.53 -13.93
CA PRO A 109 28.14 11.21 -13.29
C PRO A 109 27.76 9.73 -13.40
N LEU A 110 28.10 9.08 -14.52
CA LEU A 110 27.86 7.65 -14.69
C LEU A 110 28.72 6.82 -13.72
N TRP A 111 30.01 7.14 -13.57
CA TRP A 111 30.85 6.49 -12.56
C TRP A 111 30.36 6.74 -11.14
N LEU A 112 30.00 7.99 -10.80
CA LEU A 112 29.44 8.30 -9.49
C LEU A 112 28.16 7.51 -9.22
N SER A 113 27.29 7.38 -10.22
CA SER A 113 26.08 6.56 -10.15
C SER A 113 26.41 5.09 -9.88
N LEU A 114 27.32 4.49 -10.64
CA LEU A 114 27.75 3.10 -10.45
C LEU A 114 28.42 2.88 -9.08
N ILE A 115 29.10 3.88 -8.52
CA ILE A 115 29.76 3.75 -7.21
C ILE A 115 28.74 3.89 -6.07
N ILE A 116 27.82 4.84 -6.18
CA ILE A 116 26.92 5.25 -5.09
C ILE A 116 25.66 4.38 -5.04
N PHE A 117 25.00 4.13 -6.19
CA PHE A 117 23.68 3.47 -6.20
C PHE A 117 23.65 2.03 -5.69
N PRO A 118 24.67 1.17 -5.90
CA PRO A 118 24.61 -0.18 -5.36
C PRO A 118 24.44 -0.21 -3.84
N PHE A 119 25.04 0.75 -3.12
CA PHE A 119 24.97 0.82 -1.66
C PHE A 119 23.89 1.79 -1.15
N PHE A 120 23.82 2.99 -1.73
CA PHE A 120 22.93 4.06 -1.27
C PHE A 120 21.63 4.17 -2.07
N GLY A 121 21.47 3.40 -3.14
CA GLY A 121 20.32 3.53 -4.03
C GLY A 121 19.00 3.23 -3.34
N GLY A 122 18.93 2.19 -2.50
CA GLY A 122 17.75 1.91 -1.69
C GLY A 122 17.39 3.10 -0.78
N PRO A 123 18.28 3.49 0.15
CA PRO A 123 18.05 4.61 1.06
C PRO A 123 17.72 5.95 0.38
N ILE A 124 18.28 6.24 -0.80
CA ILE A 124 18.01 7.48 -1.54
C ILE A 124 16.69 7.40 -2.31
N ILE A 125 16.47 6.33 -3.08
CA ILE A 125 15.38 6.26 -4.06
C ILE A 125 14.09 5.78 -3.42
N VAL A 126 14.12 4.89 -2.41
CA VAL A 126 12.91 4.36 -1.79
C VAL A 126 12.06 5.49 -1.17
N PRO A 127 12.57 6.45 -0.38
CA PRO A 127 11.75 7.55 0.13
C PRO A 127 11.09 8.36 -0.99
N ILE A 128 11.83 8.61 -2.08
CA ILE A 128 11.31 9.33 -3.26
C ILE A 128 10.20 8.53 -3.93
N ALA A 129 10.43 7.23 -4.18
CA ALA A 129 9.46 6.34 -4.80
C ALA A 129 8.21 6.18 -3.93
N LYS A 130 8.36 6.06 -2.61
CA LYS A 130 7.24 6.03 -1.65
C LYS A 130 6.47 7.35 -1.65
N GLN A 131 7.14 8.50 -1.76
CA GLN A 131 6.47 9.80 -1.86
C GLN A 131 5.70 9.95 -3.18
N VAL A 132 6.28 9.51 -4.30
CA VAL A 132 5.62 9.49 -5.61
C VAL A 132 4.41 8.55 -5.57
N ALA A 133 4.56 7.35 -5.01
CA ALA A 133 3.45 6.41 -4.84
C ALA A 133 2.35 7.00 -3.95
N TRP A 134 2.70 7.63 -2.83
CA TRP A 134 1.74 8.32 -1.96
C TRP A 134 0.94 9.38 -2.73
N ASN A 135 1.60 10.16 -3.58
CA ASN A 135 0.96 11.24 -4.33
C ASN A 135 0.08 10.71 -5.46
N HIS A 136 0.54 9.72 -6.23
CA HIS A 136 -0.03 9.37 -7.53
C HIS A 136 -0.74 8.02 -7.62
N ARG A 137 -0.60 7.13 -6.64
CA ARG A 137 -1.13 5.75 -6.76
C ARG A 137 -2.66 5.70 -6.89
N CYS A 138 -3.37 6.68 -6.33
CA CYS A 138 -4.82 6.74 -6.41
C CYS A 138 -5.35 7.63 -7.54
N ASP A 139 -4.49 8.08 -8.47
CA ASP A 139 -4.92 9.00 -9.55
C ASP A 139 -5.96 8.36 -10.49
N ASP A 140 -5.89 7.03 -10.66
CA ASP A 140 -6.84 6.26 -11.47
C ASP A 140 -8.14 5.90 -10.72
N TYR A 141 -8.26 6.29 -9.45
CA TYR A 141 -9.43 6.00 -8.62
C TYR A 141 -10.30 7.24 -8.44
N PRO A 142 -11.64 7.13 -8.35
CA PRO A 142 -12.51 8.29 -8.16
C PRO A 142 -12.28 8.99 -6.81
N MET A 143 -11.91 8.22 -5.78
CA MET A 143 -11.68 8.72 -4.42
C MET A 143 -10.50 8.02 -3.76
N TYR A 144 -9.98 8.65 -2.70
CA TYR A 144 -9.08 8.00 -1.76
C TYR A 144 -9.41 8.41 -0.32
N ALA A 145 -9.05 7.56 0.63
CA ALA A 145 -9.08 7.88 2.05
C ALA A 145 -7.65 7.97 2.61
N VAL A 146 -7.45 8.87 3.58
CA VAL A 146 -6.27 8.90 4.44
C VAL A 146 -6.71 8.50 5.84
N LEU A 147 -6.25 7.34 6.27
CA LEU A 147 -6.48 6.77 7.59
C LEU A 147 -5.41 7.30 8.54
N GLU A 148 -5.80 8.07 9.53
CA GLU A 148 -4.90 8.69 10.51
C GLU A 148 -5.16 8.05 11.88
N GLY A 149 -4.25 7.15 12.24
CA GLY A 149 -4.23 6.49 13.53
C GLY A 149 -3.66 7.42 14.59
N ARG A 150 -4.15 7.29 15.81
CA ARG A 150 -3.65 8.00 16.98
C ARG A 150 -2.22 7.52 17.30
N SER A 151 -1.31 8.46 17.55
CA SER A 151 0.02 8.14 18.06
C SER A 151 -0.03 7.68 19.52
N TYR A 152 0.96 6.89 19.94
CA TYR A 152 1.22 6.57 21.34
C TYR A 152 1.35 7.82 22.24
N HIS A 153 1.87 8.92 21.69
CA HIS A 153 2.07 10.17 22.41
C HIS A 153 0.83 11.07 22.44
N ASP A 154 -0.19 10.75 21.65
CA ASP A 154 -1.40 11.55 21.61
C ASP A 154 -2.28 11.32 22.84
N SER A 155 -3.07 12.34 23.17
CA SER A 155 -4.07 12.24 24.23
C SER A 155 -5.04 11.08 23.94
N ARG A 156 -5.56 10.42 24.99
CA ARG A 156 -6.62 9.40 24.84
C ARG A 156 -7.92 9.96 24.23
N SER A 157 -8.10 11.28 24.25
CA SER A 157 -9.23 11.96 23.60
C SER A 157 -9.06 12.15 22.10
N THR A 158 -7.84 11.96 21.56
CA THR A 158 -7.58 12.05 20.13
C THR A 158 -8.22 10.85 19.43
N PRO A 159 -9.18 11.05 18.52
CA PRO A 159 -9.84 9.95 17.84
C PRO A 159 -8.99 9.43 16.66
N ASN A 160 -9.12 8.15 16.37
CA ASN A 160 -8.71 7.58 15.08
C ASN A 160 -9.67 8.05 14.00
N VAL A 161 -9.17 8.66 12.92
CA VAL A 161 -10.00 9.31 11.87
C VAL A 161 -9.65 8.83 10.48
N ALA A 162 -10.63 8.83 9.60
CA ALA A 162 -10.48 8.56 8.18
C ALA A 162 -10.99 9.77 7.38
N HIS A 163 -10.09 10.42 6.65
CA HIS A 163 -10.38 11.58 5.82
C HIS A 163 -10.61 11.14 4.37
N PHE A 164 -11.73 11.52 3.77
CA PHE A 164 -12.08 11.15 2.40
C PHE A 164 -11.87 12.31 1.44
N PHE A 165 -11.25 12.01 0.30
CA PHE A 165 -10.89 12.99 -0.71
C PHE A 165 -11.41 12.57 -2.09
N GLN A 166 -11.84 13.55 -2.86
CA GLN A 166 -12.04 13.39 -4.29
C GLN A 166 -10.69 13.44 -5.00
N THR A 167 -10.39 12.45 -5.85
CA THR A 167 -9.07 12.38 -6.52
C THR A 167 -8.82 13.56 -7.46
N ALA A 168 -9.80 13.90 -8.30
CA ALA A 168 -9.64 14.90 -9.35
C ALA A 168 -9.32 16.31 -8.81
N THR A 169 -9.93 16.70 -7.70
CA THR A 169 -9.80 18.03 -7.09
C THR A 169 -8.91 18.05 -5.86
N LYS A 170 -8.61 16.88 -5.28
CA LYS A 170 -7.96 16.72 -3.97
C LYS A 170 -8.74 17.40 -2.83
N LEU A 171 -10.03 17.67 -3.02
CA LEU A 171 -10.90 18.27 -2.02
C LEU A 171 -11.26 17.22 -0.96
N GLN A 172 -11.08 17.57 0.31
CA GLN A 172 -11.55 16.76 1.43
C GLN A 172 -13.07 16.92 1.56
N LEU A 173 -13.80 15.81 1.48
CA LEU A 173 -15.26 15.82 1.45
C LEU A 173 -15.86 15.64 2.85
N TYR A 174 -15.38 14.64 3.61
CA TYR A 174 -15.90 14.30 4.93
C TYR A 174 -14.91 13.43 5.71
N THR A 175 -15.18 13.31 7.01
CA THR A 175 -14.35 12.57 7.95
C THR A 175 -15.18 11.55 8.72
N TYR A 176 -14.69 10.31 8.79
CA TYR A 176 -15.20 9.28 9.69
C TYR A 176 -14.29 9.16 10.90
N SER A 177 -14.82 8.67 12.02
CA SER A 177 -14.00 8.31 13.17
C SER A 177 -14.44 7.00 13.78
N ILE A 178 -13.48 6.37 14.45
CA ILE A 178 -13.76 5.24 15.31
C ILE A 178 -14.22 5.77 16.67
N SER A 179 -15.36 5.28 17.14
CA SER A 179 -15.79 5.37 18.52
C SER A 179 -15.74 3.99 19.15
N ASP A 180 -14.88 3.87 20.16
CA ASP A 180 -14.83 2.72 21.06
C ASP A 180 -15.60 3.06 22.34
N ALA A 181 -16.56 2.21 22.71
CA ALA A 181 -17.08 2.19 24.06
C ALA A 181 -16.08 1.38 24.89
N ARG A 182 -15.11 2.08 25.50
CA ARG A 182 -14.02 1.53 26.34
C ARG A 182 -14.28 0.10 26.85
N ASP A 183 -13.42 -0.83 26.45
CA ASP A 183 -13.44 -2.25 26.82
C ASP A 183 -14.62 -3.07 26.24
N SER A 184 -15.25 -2.60 25.17
CA SER A 184 -16.31 -3.37 24.50
C SER A 184 -15.76 -4.15 23.31
N ASP A 185 -16.28 -5.37 23.12
CA ASP A 185 -16.09 -6.14 21.89
C ASP A 185 -16.86 -5.54 20.68
N VAL A 186 -17.45 -4.35 20.87
CA VAL A 186 -18.32 -3.68 19.90
C VAL A 186 -17.75 -2.32 19.54
N TRP A 187 -17.20 -2.23 18.34
CA TRP A 187 -16.59 -1.01 17.84
C TRP A 187 -17.50 -0.35 16.84
N SER A 188 -17.38 0.97 16.68
CA SER A 188 -18.13 1.68 15.65
C SER A 188 -17.25 2.59 14.81
N PHE A 189 -17.53 2.62 13.52
CA PHE A 189 -16.90 3.49 12.54
C PHE A 189 -18.00 4.31 11.87
N GLY A 190 -18.02 5.62 12.09
CA GLY A 190 -19.13 6.46 11.64
C GLY A 190 -18.71 7.85 11.21
N LEU A 191 -19.61 8.49 10.46
CA LEU A 191 -19.46 9.84 9.97
C LEU A 191 -19.35 10.80 11.16
N ARG A 192 -18.23 11.52 11.22
CA ARG A 192 -17.94 12.49 12.27
C ARG A 192 -18.40 13.89 11.86
N ARG A 193 -18.03 14.31 10.65
CA ARG A 193 -18.32 15.64 10.13
C ARG A 193 -18.23 15.69 8.61
N TRP A 194 -18.90 16.66 8.03
CA TRP A 194 -18.71 17.09 6.64
C TRP A 194 -17.60 18.15 6.60
N ASP A 195 -16.64 17.98 5.71
CA ASP A 195 -15.53 18.93 5.52
C ASP A 195 -15.76 19.84 4.31
N ALA A 196 -16.54 19.37 3.33
CA ALA A 196 -17.04 20.16 2.19
C ALA A 196 -18.53 20.51 2.34
N GLU A 197 -18.95 21.57 1.67
CA GLU A 197 -20.37 21.92 1.56
C GLU A 197 -21.12 20.89 0.70
N ARG A 198 -22.42 20.69 0.98
CA ARG A 198 -23.19 19.60 0.36
C ARG A 198 -23.26 19.71 -1.17
N ASP A 199 -23.34 20.91 -1.69
CA ASP A 199 -23.37 21.23 -3.12
C ASP A 199 -22.03 20.98 -3.83
N GLN A 200 -20.93 20.87 -3.08
CA GLN A 200 -19.61 20.55 -3.61
C GLN A 200 -19.35 19.04 -3.69
N ILE A 201 -20.20 18.21 -3.06
CA ILE A 201 -20.06 16.76 -3.05
C ILE A 201 -20.91 16.19 -4.18
N PRO A 202 -20.30 15.59 -5.23
CA PRO A 202 -21.07 14.96 -6.30
C PRO A 202 -21.98 13.85 -5.73
N ASP A 203 -23.18 13.68 -6.29
CA ASP A 203 -24.19 12.74 -5.77
C ASP A 203 -23.68 11.29 -5.64
N GLY A 204 -22.75 10.88 -6.51
CA GLY A 204 -22.11 9.56 -6.45
C GLY A 204 -21.00 9.43 -5.40
N LEU A 205 -20.56 10.51 -4.76
CA LEU A 205 -19.53 10.48 -3.71
C LEU A 205 -20.11 10.68 -2.31
N TYR A 206 -21.43 10.88 -2.20
CA TYR A 206 -22.07 11.10 -0.92
C TYR A 206 -22.27 9.76 -0.17
N PRO A 207 -21.74 9.60 1.06
CA PRO A 207 -21.85 8.34 1.79
C PRO A 207 -23.28 8.16 2.34
N THR A 208 -23.92 7.09 1.92
CA THR A 208 -25.25 6.70 2.40
C THR A 208 -25.16 6.07 3.79
N LEU A 209 -24.11 5.29 4.04
CA LEU A 209 -23.83 4.59 5.29
C LEU A 209 -23.23 5.54 6.32
N GLN A 210 -23.98 5.89 7.35
CA GLN A 210 -23.58 6.86 8.37
C GLN A 210 -22.73 6.23 9.47
N GLN A 211 -22.98 4.97 9.80
CA GLN A 211 -22.25 4.28 10.86
C GLN A 211 -22.25 2.77 10.60
N VAL A 212 -21.14 2.13 10.93
CA VAL A 212 -20.95 0.67 10.98
C VAL A 212 -20.57 0.30 12.40
N SER A 213 -21.16 -0.75 12.92
CA SER A 213 -20.80 -1.37 14.19
C SER A 213 -20.28 -2.78 13.93
N TYR A 214 -19.16 -3.12 14.55
CA TYR A 214 -18.48 -4.42 14.45
C TYR A 214 -18.57 -5.11 15.79
N ASN A 215 -19.06 -6.35 15.79
CA ASN A 215 -19.04 -7.22 16.95
C ASN A 215 -17.97 -8.30 16.72
N PHE A 216 -16.86 -8.22 17.46
CA PHE A 216 -15.73 -9.13 17.31
C PHE A 216 -15.93 -10.49 17.99
N VAL A 217 -16.92 -10.64 18.87
CA VAL A 217 -17.27 -11.94 19.48
C VAL A 217 -17.97 -12.83 18.45
N GLU A 218 -18.88 -12.23 17.70
CA GLU A 218 -19.70 -12.95 16.71
C GLU A 218 -19.18 -12.82 15.28
N ASN A 219 -18.18 -11.96 15.05
CA ASN A 219 -17.67 -11.64 13.72
C ASN A 219 -18.78 -11.10 12.80
N THR A 220 -19.71 -10.33 13.38
CA THR A 220 -20.85 -9.73 12.71
C THR A 220 -20.68 -8.22 12.61
N LEU A 221 -21.29 -7.63 11.58
CA LEU A 221 -21.37 -6.18 11.44
C LEU A 221 -22.80 -5.76 11.15
N SER A 222 -23.13 -4.55 11.58
CA SER A 222 -24.39 -3.89 11.25
C SER A 222 -24.12 -2.43 10.93
N GLY A 223 -25.00 -1.80 10.15
CA GLY A 223 -24.81 -0.41 9.79
C GLY A 223 -26.11 0.35 9.61
N ASN A 224 -26.03 1.64 9.89
CA ASN A 224 -27.14 2.58 9.80
C ASN A 224 -26.90 3.56 8.67
N CYS A 225 -27.92 3.79 7.86
CA CYS A 225 -27.90 4.72 6.73
C CYS A 225 -28.73 5.96 7.04
N LYS A 226 -28.43 7.05 6.35
CA LYS A 226 -29.25 8.25 6.37
C LYS A 226 -30.54 7.98 5.60
N ASN A 227 -31.68 8.20 6.24
CA ASN A 227 -32.96 8.12 5.55
C ASN A 227 -33.17 9.38 4.70
N SER A 228 -33.75 9.22 3.50
CA SER A 228 -34.08 10.33 2.59
C SER A 228 -35.08 11.32 3.20
N ASN A 229 -35.89 10.88 4.17
CA ASN A 229 -36.97 11.65 4.79
C ASN A 229 -36.67 12.22 6.19
N GLY A 230 -35.46 12.11 6.73
CA GLY A 230 -35.16 12.68 8.06
C GLY A 230 -33.77 12.39 8.62
N SER A 231 -33.40 13.10 9.70
CA SER A 231 -32.12 13.01 10.42
C SER A 231 -31.88 11.71 11.19
N SER A 232 -32.87 10.80 11.24
CA SER A 232 -32.78 9.54 11.98
C SER A 232 -32.10 8.47 11.13
N ALA A 233 -31.00 7.93 11.64
CA ALA A 233 -30.31 6.82 10.99
C ALA A 233 -31.14 5.53 11.11
N SER A 234 -31.34 4.80 10.02
CA SER A 234 -32.09 3.54 9.98
C SER A 234 -31.17 2.37 9.63
N PRO A 235 -31.40 1.17 10.20
CA PRO A 235 -30.59 -0.01 9.88
C PRO A 235 -30.70 -0.32 8.38
N CYS A 236 -29.55 -0.48 7.73
CA CYS A 236 -29.47 -0.65 6.28
C CYS A 236 -28.45 -1.71 5.83
N LEU A 237 -27.54 -2.08 6.72
CA LEU A 237 -26.49 -3.05 6.45
C LEU A 237 -26.46 -4.09 7.57
N VAL A 238 -26.36 -5.35 7.19
CA VAL A 238 -25.97 -6.44 8.08
C VAL A 238 -24.97 -7.32 7.36
N GLY A 239 -24.08 -7.96 8.09
CA GLY A 239 -23.11 -8.84 7.48
C GLY A 239 -22.25 -9.57 8.48
N THR A 240 -21.30 -10.32 7.94
CA THR A 240 -20.22 -10.96 8.69
C THR A 240 -18.90 -10.55 8.10
N PHE A 241 -17.86 -10.61 8.91
CA PHE A 241 -16.48 -10.48 8.46
C PHE A 241 -15.66 -11.59 9.08
N SER A 242 -14.63 -12.10 8.41
CA SER A 242 -13.65 -12.94 9.08
C SER A 242 -12.26 -12.36 8.84
N PRO A 243 -11.45 -12.16 9.90
CA PRO A 243 -10.13 -11.57 9.76
C PRO A 243 -9.06 -12.57 9.32
N ASP A 244 -9.32 -13.89 9.40
CA ASP A 244 -8.33 -14.96 9.25
C ASP A 244 -8.88 -16.16 8.46
N PRO A 245 -8.12 -16.77 7.53
CA PRO A 245 -6.75 -16.43 7.11
C PRO A 245 -6.68 -15.35 6.02
N TYR A 246 -7.82 -14.90 5.50
CA TYR A 246 -7.96 -13.75 4.61
C TYR A 246 -9.04 -12.86 5.19
N VAL A 247 -8.95 -11.55 4.98
CA VAL A 247 -10.11 -10.69 5.26
C VAL A 247 -11.20 -10.99 4.25
N ASP A 248 -12.33 -11.47 4.73
CA ASP A 248 -13.53 -11.63 3.95
C ASP A 248 -14.70 -10.89 4.60
N PHE A 249 -15.58 -10.38 3.74
CA PHE A 249 -16.83 -9.75 4.15
C PHE A 249 -17.96 -10.36 3.36
N SER A 250 -19.05 -10.61 4.06
CA SER A 250 -20.32 -10.97 3.46
C SER A 250 -21.35 -9.93 3.89
N LEU A 251 -21.72 -9.05 2.96
CA LEU A 251 -22.52 -7.86 3.23
C LEU A 251 -23.90 -8.01 2.59
N ALA A 252 -24.95 -7.77 3.36
CA ALA A 252 -26.33 -7.74 2.88
C ALA A 252 -26.95 -6.37 3.18
N LEU A 253 -27.47 -5.74 2.14
CA LEU A 253 -28.19 -4.47 2.23
C LEU A 253 -29.69 -4.73 2.40
N PHE A 254 -30.36 -3.97 3.26
CA PHE A 254 -31.81 -4.08 3.41
C PHE A 254 -32.53 -3.46 2.20
N PRO A 255 -33.52 -4.15 1.59
CA PRO A 255 -34.14 -3.76 0.32
C PRO A 255 -35.06 -2.54 0.38
N ASN A 256 -35.22 -1.89 1.55
CA ASN A 256 -36.18 -0.80 1.75
C ASN A 256 -35.56 0.60 1.81
N ILE A 257 -34.30 0.75 1.40
CA ILE A 257 -33.70 2.08 1.23
C ILE A 257 -33.50 2.30 -0.27
N ASP A 258 -34.26 3.27 -0.79
CA ASP A 258 -34.15 3.78 -2.15
C ASP A 258 -32.75 4.42 -2.32
N LEU A 259 -31.75 3.59 -2.57
CA LEU A 259 -30.32 3.97 -2.62
C LEU A 259 -29.94 4.69 -3.92
N GLY A 260 -30.91 5.07 -4.76
CA GLY A 260 -30.62 5.72 -6.06
C GLY A 260 -29.74 4.87 -7.00
N LEU A 261 -29.59 3.58 -6.71
CA LEU A 261 -28.91 2.62 -7.58
C LEU A 261 -29.83 2.37 -8.78
N HIS A 262 -29.45 2.92 -9.92
CA HIS A 262 -30.07 2.60 -11.20
C HIS A 262 -30.09 1.08 -11.41
N GLN A 263 -31.31 0.56 -11.37
CA GLN A 263 -31.85 -0.72 -11.85
C GLN A 263 -30.87 -1.73 -12.46
N GLY A 264 -30.79 -2.89 -11.79
CA GLY A 264 -30.25 -4.12 -12.36
C GLY A 264 -30.56 -5.39 -11.58
N SER A 265 -31.55 -5.42 -10.68
CA SER A 265 -32.05 -6.69 -10.11
C SER A 265 -33.41 -6.49 -9.45
N GLN A 266 -34.48 -6.98 -10.09
CA GLN A 266 -35.79 -7.13 -9.45
C GLN A 266 -35.74 -8.37 -8.54
N GLY A 267 -35.45 -8.15 -7.25
CA GLY A 267 -35.54 -9.16 -6.20
C GLY A 267 -36.78 -8.93 -5.32
N VAL A 268 -37.63 -9.96 -5.24
CA VAL A 268 -38.87 -10.02 -4.45
C VAL A 268 -38.63 -9.66 -2.97
N ALA A 269 -39.44 -8.77 -2.42
CA ALA A 269 -39.45 -8.41 -1.01
C ALA A 269 -39.89 -9.60 -0.13
N GLY A 270 -38.93 -10.41 0.31
CA GLY A 270 -39.13 -11.41 1.36
C GLY A 270 -38.76 -10.82 2.73
N GLN A 271 -39.69 -10.82 3.68
CA GLN A 271 -39.39 -10.56 5.09
C GLN A 271 -38.34 -11.58 5.59
N LEU A 272 -37.16 -11.10 5.97
CA LEU A 272 -36.14 -11.95 6.59
C LEU A 272 -36.50 -12.20 8.07
N PRO A 273 -36.28 -13.42 8.59
CA PRO A 273 -36.49 -13.71 10.00
C PRO A 273 -35.43 -13.02 10.85
N ILE A 274 -35.86 -12.43 11.97
CA ILE A 274 -34.99 -11.96 13.04
C ILE A 274 -34.17 -13.17 13.54
N PRO A 275 -32.83 -13.12 13.64
CA PRO A 275 -32.05 -14.25 14.10
C PRO A 275 -32.33 -14.49 15.59
N ARG A 276 -32.95 -15.63 15.91
CA ARG A 276 -32.93 -16.20 17.27
C ARG A 276 -31.59 -16.91 17.45
N GLU A 277 -30.99 -16.71 18.63
CA GLU A 277 -29.73 -17.29 19.12
C GLU A 277 -29.38 -18.64 18.47
N SER A 278 -28.39 -18.63 17.58
CA SER A 278 -27.77 -19.84 17.07
C SER A 278 -26.47 -20.08 17.81
N LYS A 279 -26.39 -21.22 18.51
CA LYS A 279 -25.19 -21.72 19.17
C LYS A 279 -24.06 -21.85 18.15
N ARG A 280 -22.99 -21.08 18.39
CA ARG A 280 -21.58 -21.24 17.97
C ARG A 280 -21.34 -22.29 16.86
N GLY A 281 -21.22 -21.82 15.62
CA GLY A 281 -20.56 -22.56 14.54
C GLY A 281 -21.37 -22.81 13.25
N HIS A 282 -22.60 -22.31 13.12
CA HIS A 282 -23.35 -22.37 11.85
C HIS A 282 -23.80 -20.97 11.45
N THR A 283 -23.12 -20.43 10.43
CA THR A 283 -23.45 -19.19 9.73
C THR A 283 -24.89 -19.27 9.28
N ALA A 284 -25.75 -18.36 9.75
CA ALA A 284 -27.10 -18.24 9.22
C ALA A 284 -27.02 -18.06 7.69
N PRO A 285 -27.92 -18.69 6.91
CA PRO A 285 -27.87 -18.57 5.46
C PRO A 285 -28.04 -17.09 5.08
N LEU A 286 -27.00 -16.55 4.46
CA LEU A 286 -26.99 -15.18 3.95
C LEU A 286 -28.08 -15.03 2.88
N PRO A 287 -28.74 -13.86 2.81
CA PRO A 287 -29.71 -13.60 1.75
C PRO A 287 -29.05 -13.69 0.38
N ALA A 288 -29.80 -14.13 -0.64
CA ALA A 288 -29.31 -14.38 -2.00
C ALA A 288 -28.65 -13.17 -2.70
N ASN A 289 -28.79 -11.96 -2.14
CA ASN A 289 -28.21 -10.72 -2.66
C ASN A 289 -26.98 -10.23 -1.86
N ALA A 290 -26.31 -11.11 -1.12
CA ALA A 290 -25.12 -10.72 -0.35
C ALA A 290 -23.91 -10.43 -1.27
N THR A 291 -23.29 -9.27 -1.09
CA THR A 291 -22.03 -8.93 -1.72
C THR A 291 -20.89 -9.59 -0.95
N GLN A 292 -20.14 -10.47 -1.62
CA GLN A 292 -18.96 -11.11 -1.07
C GLN A 292 -17.70 -10.33 -1.46
N LEU A 293 -16.92 -9.94 -0.46
CA LEU A 293 -15.63 -9.29 -0.64
C LEU A 293 -14.54 -10.17 -0.03
N ARG A 294 -13.40 -10.28 -0.70
CA ARG A 294 -12.27 -11.06 -0.21
C ARG A 294 -10.96 -10.40 -0.55
N ALA A 295 -10.06 -10.34 0.43
CA ALA A 295 -8.69 -9.91 0.23
C ALA A 295 -7.93 -10.98 -0.56
N ILE A 296 -7.16 -10.57 -1.57
CA ILE A 296 -6.31 -11.51 -2.33
C ILE A 296 -5.15 -12.00 -1.46
N ASN A 297 -4.64 -11.14 -0.58
CA ASN A 297 -3.48 -11.39 0.25
C ASN A 297 -3.92 -11.87 1.63
N LYS A 298 -3.23 -12.88 2.17
CA LYS A 298 -3.47 -13.43 3.53
C LYS A 298 -3.04 -12.48 4.64
N GLU A 299 -2.09 -11.60 4.35
CA GLU A 299 -1.31 -10.91 5.38
C GLU A 299 -1.67 -9.43 5.46
N TRP A 300 -2.94 -9.17 5.71
CA TRP A 300 -3.43 -7.80 5.82
C TRP A 300 -3.06 -7.14 7.16
N ALA A 301 -2.73 -7.92 8.19
CA ALA A 301 -2.41 -7.45 9.53
C ALA A 301 -1.02 -7.94 9.96
N PHE A 302 0.03 -7.26 9.51
CA PHE A 302 1.38 -7.51 10.01
C PHE A 302 1.56 -6.88 11.39
N LYS A 303 2.25 -7.58 12.29
CA LYS A 303 2.55 -7.08 13.63
C LYS A 303 3.36 -5.78 13.59
N ASP A 304 4.30 -5.68 12.65
CA ASP A 304 5.28 -4.58 12.60
C ASP A 304 5.17 -3.73 11.31
N SER A 305 4.06 -3.81 10.56
CA SER A 305 3.88 -3.03 9.32
C SER A 305 2.43 -2.56 9.16
N ALA A 306 2.24 -1.46 8.41
CA ALA A 306 0.92 -0.93 8.10
C ALA A 306 0.09 -1.99 7.36
N PRO A 307 -1.24 -2.01 7.55
CA PRO A 307 -2.08 -3.02 6.91
C PRO A 307 -2.03 -2.89 5.38
N SER A 308 -1.80 -4.02 4.70
CA SER A 308 -1.72 -4.09 3.24
C SER A 308 -2.72 -5.10 2.70
N LEU A 309 -3.71 -4.63 1.94
CA LEU A 309 -4.72 -5.47 1.32
C LEU A 309 -5.18 -4.91 -0.02
N LEU A 310 -5.51 -5.85 -0.91
CA LEU A 310 -6.22 -5.63 -2.14
C LEU A 310 -7.57 -6.35 -2.02
N LEU A 311 -8.63 -5.58 -1.79
CA LEU A 311 -9.98 -6.12 -1.59
C LEU A 311 -10.72 -6.16 -2.91
N LYS A 312 -11.17 -7.35 -3.30
CA LYS A 312 -11.95 -7.56 -4.52
C LYS A 312 -13.30 -8.16 -4.22
N ARG A 313 -14.26 -7.93 -5.12
CA ARG A 313 -15.50 -8.69 -5.15
C ARG A 313 -15.18 -10.15 -5.52
N TYR A 314 -15.77 -11.08 -4.77
CA TYR A 314 -15.59 -12.51 -4.98
C TYR A 314 -16.88 -13.14 -5.46
N ASP A 315 -16.84 -13.75 -6.63
CA ASP A 315 -17.96 -14.51 -7.16
C ASP A 315 -17.87 -15.94 -6.62
N THR A 316 -18.77 -16.30 -5.70
CA THR A 316 -18.80 -17.63 -5.09
C THR A 316 -19.20 -18.71 -6.08
N ASP A 317 -20.03 -18.38 -7.08
CA ASP A 317 -20.55 -19.34 -8.05
C ASP A 317 -19.50 -19.63 -9.13
N ALA A 318 -18.82 -18.58 -9.62
CA ALA A 318 -17.73 -18.72 -10.57
C ALA A 318 -16.38 -19.08 -9.94
N GLY A 319 -16.23 -18.91 -8.62
CA GLY A 319 -14.98 -19.11 -7.88
C GLY A 319 -13.88 -18.13 -8.30
N ARG A 320 -14.22 -16.92 -8.76
CA ARG A 320 -13.26 -15.96 -9.35
C ARG A 320 -13.35 -14.59 -8.70
N TYR A 321 -12.21 -13.90 -8.67
CA TYR A 321 -12.15 -12.49 -8.29
C TYR A 321 -12.63 -11.62 -9.46
N GLN A 322 -13.44 -10.61 -9.14
CA GLN A 322 -13.94 -9.63 -10.08
C GLN A 322 -13.17 -8.30 -9.91
N GLU A 323 -13.87 -7.19 -9.78
CA GLU A 323 -13.29 -5.85 -9.63
C GLU A 323 -12.65 -5.59 -8.25
N THR A 324 -11.69 -4.67 -8.25
CA THR A 324 -11.11 -4.10 -7.04
C THR A 324 -12.08 -3.09 -6.45
N VAL A 325 -12.44 -3.29 -5.18
CA VAL A 325 -13.31 -2.39 -4.42
C VAL A 325 -12.48 -1.31 -3.72
N LEU A 326 -11.39 -1.73 -3.07
CA LEU A 326 -10.40 -0.84 -2.48
C LEU A 326 -9.01 -1.49 -2.44
N GLN A 327 -8.00 -0.63 -2.36
CA GLN A 327 -6.60 -1.02 -2.27
C GLN A 327 -5.88 -0.11 -1.27
N THR A 328 -5.25 -0.68 -0.26
CA THR A 328 -4.30 0.08 0.57
C THR A 328 -3.05 0.40 -0.27
N VAL A 329 -2.55 1.62 -0.13
CA VAL A 329 -1.33 2.04 -0.84
C VAL A 329 -0.14 1.84 0.08
N ILE A 330 0.29 2.89 0.77
CA ILE A 330 1.49 2.89 1.58
C ILE A 330 1.27 3.83 2.75
N ALA A 331 1.95 3.58 3.86
CA ALA A 331 2.04 4.55 4.93
C ALA A 331 2.77 5.81 4.44
N HIS A 332 2.43 6.97 5.00
CA HIS A 332 3.08 8.21 4.61
C HIS A 332 4.59 8.13 4.90
N PRO A 333 5.49 8.50 3.96
CA PRO A 333 6.93 8.24 4.10
C PRO A 333 7.57 8.85 5.34
N SER A 334 7.06 9.99 5.79
CA SER A 334 7.52 10.70 6.99
C SER A 334 6.59 10.55 8.21
N ASP A 335 5.48 9.82 8.09
CA ASP A 335 4.46 9.75 9.14
C ASP A 335 3.77 8.37 9.13
N CYS A 336 4.23 7.47 9.99
CA CYS A 336 3.70 6.11 10.07
C CYS A 336 2.26 6.04 10.60
N THR A 337 1.73 7.14 11.14
CA THR A 337 0.33 7.19 11.61
C THR A 337 -0.67 7.28 10.47
N LYS A 338 -0.23 7.66 9.27
CA LYS A 338 -1.08 7.88 8.10
C LYS A 338 -0.95 6.76 7.08
N LEU A 339 -2.07 6.23 6.63
CA LEU A 339 -2.17 5.23 5.56
C LEU A 339 -3.14 5.71 4.47
N LYS A 340 -2.70 5.72 3.22
CA LYS A 340 -3.58 6.05 2.08
C LYS A 340 -4.25 4.80 1.54
N VAL A 341 -5.53 4.89 1.20
CA VAL A 341 -6.35 3.82 0.62
C VAL A 341 -7.06 4.35 -0.63
N CYS A 342 -6.87 3.70 -1.77
CA CYS A 342 -7.59 4.03 -3.00
C CYS A 342 -8.95 3.34 -3.01
N LEU A 343 -10.00 4.08 -3.40
CA LEU A 343 -11.39 3.65 -3.32
C LEU A 343 -12.00 3.65 -4.72
N ASN A 344 -12.47 2.50 -5.17
CA ASN A 344 -13.09 2.33 -6.48
C ASN A 344 -14.61 2.08 -6.36
N GLY A 345 -15.02 1.40 -5.29
CA GLY A 345 -16.39 0.89 -5.15
C GLY A 345 -16.66 -0.31 -6.05
N VAL A 346 -17.94 -0.58 -6.30
CA VAL A 346 -18.44 -1.68 -7.15
C VAL A 346 -18.79 -1.10 -8.52
N SER A 347 -18.42 -1.78 -9.61
CA SER A 347 -18.60 -1.27 -10.98
C SER A 347 -20.08 -1.05 -11.28
N GLY A 348 -20.41 0.15 -11.81
CA GLY A 348 -21.78 0.59 -12.04
C GLY A 348 -22.50 1.17 -10.81
N GLY A 349 -21.82 1.30 -9.67
CA GLY A 349 -22.36 1.83 -8.42
C GLY A 349 -21.73 3.14 -7.93
N ILE A 350 -22.22 3.61 -6.78
CA ILE A 350 -21.69 4.75 -6.01
C ILE A 350 -20.34 4.31 -5.41
N PRO A 351 -19.20 4.97 -5.70
CA PRO A 351 -17.88 4.61 -5.13
C PRO A 351 -17.82 4.57 -3.59
N MET A 352 -18.85 5.08 -2.91
CA MET A 352 -18.98 5.15 -1.45
C MET A 352 -20.12 4.29 -0.90
N GLY A 353 -20.22 3.05 -1.39
CA GLY A 353 -21.14 2.03 -0.89
C GLY A 353 -20.71 1.42 0.46
N ALA A 354 -21.58 0.55 0.99
CA ALA A 354 -21.29 -0.22 2.20
C ALA A 354 -20.08 -1.14 2.03
N GLU A 355 -19.86 -1.60 0.80
CA GLU A 355 -18.74 -2.43 0.37
C GLU A 355 -17.39 -1.75 0.55
N VAL A 356 -17.37 -0.42 0.61
CA VAL A 356 -16.15 0.36 0.85
C VAL A 356 -16.05 0.75 2.33
N ILE A 357 -17.11 1.34 2.88
CA ILE A 357 -17.08 1.88 4.25
C ILE A 357 -16.94 0.78 5.30
N ALA A 358 -17.63 -0.37 5.14
CA ALA A 358 -17.60 -1.43 6.15
C ALA A 358 -16.23 -2.13 6.24
N PRO A 359 -15.51 -2.41 5.14
CA PRO A 359 -14.13 -2.87 5.27
C PRO A 359 -13.19 -1.79 5.81
N LEU A 360 -13.38 -0.52 5.42
CA LEU A 360 -12.48 0.56 5.82
C LEU A 360 -12.42 0.78 7.33
N GLY A 361 -13.52 0.60 8.07
CA GLY A 361 -13.49 0.68 9.53
C GLY A 361 -12.59 -0.39 10.16
N LEU A 362 -12.57 -1.60 9.62
CA LEU A 362 -11.69 -2.68 10.09
C LEU A 362 -10.21 -2.39 9.75
N ILE A 363 -9.93 -1.80 8.59
CA ILE A 363 -8.59 -1.36 8.19
C ILE A 363 -8.10 -0.23 9.10
N MET A 364 -8.99 0.70 9.44
CA MET A 364 -8.70 1.81 10.34
C MET A 364 -8.34 1.33 11.75
N LEU A 365 -8.97 0.25 12.24
CA LEU A 365 -8.59 -0.38 13.51
C LEU A 365 -7.16 -0.91 13.48
N ARG A 366 -6.79 -1.65 12.43
CA ARG A 366 -5.40 -2.13 12.28
C ARG A 366 -4.40 -1.00 12.07
N GLN A 367 -4.78 0.06 11.36
CA GLN A 367 -3.94 1.23 11.21
C GLN A 367 -3.75 1.96 12.54
N ALA A 368 -4.76 2.00 13.41
CA ALA A 368 -4.62 2.55 14.75
C ALA A 368 -3.63 1.73 15.60
N ASP A 369 -3.73 0.39 15.58
CA ASP A 369 -2.78 -0.50 16.25
C ASP A 369 -1.35 -0.26 15.73
N HIS A 370 -1.19 -0.12 14.41
CA HIS A 370 0.11 0.15 13.79
C HIS A 370 0.67 1.53 14.18
N ALA A 371 -0.16 2.57 14.16
CA ALA A 371 0.21 3.93 14.52
C ALA A 371 0.72 4.01 15.97
N GLU A 372 0.04 3.35 16.90
CA GLU A 372 0.45 3.28 18.30
C GLU A 372 1.79 2.54 18.45
N GLN A 373 1.96 1.41 17.76
CA GLN A 373 3.20 0.64 17.82
C GLN A 373 4.39 1.35 17.16
N CYS A 374 4.19 1.99 16.02
CA CYS A 374 5.26 2.64 15.27
C CYS A 374 5.75 3.93 15.93
N THR A 375 4.89 4.58 16.73
CA THR A 375 5.24 5.78 17.50
C THR A 375 5.62 5.50 18.94
N CYS A 376 5.37 4.30 19.48
CA CYS A 376 5.95 3.95 20.77
C CYS A 376 7.48 3.84 20.66
N THR A 377 8.21 4.50 21.56
CA THR A 377 9.66 4.30 21.77
C THR A 377 10.02 2.89 22.29
N CYS A 378 9.03 2.01 22.46
CA CYS A 378 9.13 0.63 22.93
C CYS A 378 10.10 -0.26 22.14
N LYS A 379 10.59 0.14 20.96
CA LYS A 379 11.61 -0.62 20.21
C LYS A 379 12.91 -0.79 21.02
N GLU A 380 13.20 0.06 22.00
CA GLU A 380 14.37 -0.08 22.87
C GLU A 380 14.26 -1.22 23.89
N LEU A 381 13.07 -1.73 24.20
CA LEU A 381 12.87 -2.80 25.20
C LEU A 381 12.78 -4.22 24.59
N ARG A 382 12.58 -4.36 23.27
CA ARG A 382 12.60 -5.68 22.60
C ARG A 382 14.02 -6.23 22.35
N GLY A 383 15.07 -5.46 22.65
CA GLY A 383 16.46 -5.96 22.69
C GLY A 383 16.79 -6.85 23.90
N TYR A 384 15.87 -6.97 24.86
CA TYR A 384 16.01 -7.81 26.05
C TYR A 384 14.83 -8.79 26.14
N THR A 385 14.70 -9.70 25.17
CA THR A 385 14.09 -11.04 25.36
C THR A 385 14.02 -11.75 24.00
N THR A 386 15.07 -12.49 23.68
CA THR A 386 15.05 -13.94 23.34
C THR A 386 16.48 -14.43 23.29
#